data_AF-A0AA40YCB7-F1
#
_entry.id   AF-A0AA40YCB7-F1
#
_cell.length_a   1.000
_cell.length_b   1.000
_cell.length_c   1.000
_cell.angle_alpha   90.00
_cell.angle_beta   90.00
_cell.angle_gamma   90.00
#
_symmetry.space_group_name_H-M   'P 1'
#
loop_
_entity.id
_entity.type
_entity.pdbx_description
1 polymer ?
#
loop_
_entity_poly.entity_id
_entity_poly.type
_entity_poly.pdbx_seq_one_letter_code
_entity_poly.pdbx_strand_id
1 'polypeptide(L)'
;MNFIHQSLMLLEDAGMFVGYPDIHWLEQSGMQLSHISALQGNRISIEQNQHLKLLMIFSLLDFHVDTMHPDMEGKSYRQKYLDLPVNGDYDRMLRELFRVAKVMRNALVHNPSSFTIANNQVAINYTHGKTNFRLNMSLRSLAMFHTSIVMYIRADMGRGNYFLGIMRSIYSDVRLGIKNFNDDLGDKLEAPPPGLKLKWRTRYVHSNARHQISDGRIHILPPKRELQEWEGLDLHIALNEDDFLIPQEALDQDLSISELEVINNWKREGHFPALKRP
;
A
#
# COMPACT_ATOMS: atom_id res chain seq x y z
N MET A 1 -1.31 17.54 -7.17
CA MET A 1 -2.01 16.24 -7.34
C MET A 1 -2.20 15.83 -8.81
N ASN A 2 -2.45 16.74 -9.76
CA ASN A 2 -2.63 16.38 -11.18
C ASN A 2 -1.41 15.64 -11.79
N PHE A 3 -0.18 16.09 -11.52
CA PHE A 3 1.05 15.45 -12.03
C PHE A 3 1.22 13.99 -11.62
N ILE A 4 1.03 13.68 -10.33
CA ILE A 4 1.09 12.30 -9.80
C ILE A 4 0.06 11.42 -10.51
N HIS A 5 -1.19 11.89 -10.59
CA HIS A 5 -2.26 11.12 -11.21
C HIS A 5 -2.01 10.86 -12.70
N GLN A 6 -1.65 11.90 -13.45
CA GLN A 6 -1.30 11.80 -14.87
C GLN A 6 -0.09 10.88 -15.10
N SER A 7 0.89 10.94 -14.21
CA SER A 7 2.07 10.07 -14.28
C SER A 7 1.70 8.62 -14.03
N LEU A 8 0.91 8.31 -12.99
CA LEU A 8 0.42 6.96 -12.74
C LEU A 8 -0.39 6.40 -13.92
N MET A 9 -1.28 7.19 -14.52
CA MET A 9 -2.00 6.80 -15.74
C MET A 9 -1.05 6.51 -16.90
N LEU A 10 -0.04 7.36 -17.11
CA LEU A 10 0.99 7.11 -18.13
C LEU A 10 1.74 5.79 -17.87
N LEU A 11 2.03 5.46 -16.61
CA LEU A 11 2.73 4.21 -16.27
C LEU A 11 1.84 2.99 -16.53
N GLU A 12 0.56 3.08 -16.19
CA GLU A 12 -0.45 2.06 -16.50
C GLU A 12 -0.58 1.86 -18.02
N ASP A 13 -0.66 2.95 -18.80
CA ASP A 13 -0.70 2.91 -20.27
C ASP A 13 0.59 2.37 -20.90
N ALA A 14 1.73 2.53 -20.20
CA ALA A 14 3.02 1.93 -20.55
C ALA A 14 3.13 0.45 -20.09
N GLY A 15 2.06 -0.10 -19.51
CA GLY A 15 1.95 -1.49 -19.11
C GLY A 15 2.58 -1.83 -17.76
N MET A 16 2.72 -0.85 -16.84
CA MET A 16 3.16 -1.11 -15.48
C MET A 16 2.09 -1.88 -14.70
N PHE A 17 2.47 -2.98 -14.07
CA PHE A 17 1.60 -3.71 -13.15
C PHE A 17 2.04 -3.54 -11.69
N VAL A 18 1.10 -3.17 -10.82
CA VAL A 18 1.26 -3.26 -9.37
C VAL A 18 0.09 -4.04 -8.81
N GLY A 19 0.34 -4.86 -7.77
CA GLY A 19 -0.73 -5.59 -7.09
C GLY A 19 -1.50 -4.66 -6.16
N TYR A 20 -2.16 -3.64 -6.69
CA TYR A 20 -2.98 -2.72 -5.90
C TYR A 20 -4.21 -3.46 -5.35
N PRO A 21 -4.66 -3.18 -4.10
CA PRO A 21 -5.85 -3.84 -3.56
C PRO A 21 -7.06 -3.70 -4.47
N ASP A 22 -7.71 -4.82 -4.79
CA ASP A 22 -8.97 -4.85 -5.55
C ASP A 22 -10.14 -4.86 -4.57
N ILE A 23 -10.96 -3.80 -4.58
CA ILE A 23 -12.05 -3.63 -3.62
C ILE A 23 -13.28 -3.17 -4.37
N HIS A 24 -14.35 -3.95 -4.28
CA HIS A 24 -15.52 -3.75 -5.11
C HIS A 24 -16.81 -4.01 -4.32
N TRP A 25 -17.85 -3.26 -4.69
CA TRP A 25 -19.19 -3.41 -4.14
C TRP A 25 -19.81 -4.73 -4.58
N LEU A 26 -20.45 -5.43 -3.64
CA LEU A 26 -21.32 -6.55 -3.95
C LEU A 26 -22.63 -6.03 -4.56
N GLU A 27 -22.92 -6.37 -5.82
CA GLU A 27 -24.22 -6.10 -6.43
C GLU A 27 -25.29 -7.08 -5.90
N GLN A 28 -26.52 -6.57 -5.68
CA GLN A 28 -27.64 -7.36 -5.12
C GLN A 28 -28.17 -8.46 -6.07
N SER A 29 -27.67 -8.56 -7.29
CA SER A 29 -27.92 -9.70 -8.18
C SER A 29 -26.59 -10.39 -8.47
N GLY A 30 -26.47 -11.64 -8.04
CA GLY A 30 -25.26 -12.44 -8.20
C GLY A 30 -24.90 -12.63 -9.67
N MET A 31 -24.02 -11.78 -10.19
CA MET A 31 -23.09 -12.09 -11.27
C MET A 31 -21.87 -11.17 -11.11
N GLN A 32 -20.71 -11.80 -10.96
CA GLN A 32 -19.44 -11.13 -10.76
C GLN A 32 -18.74 -11.03 -12.12
N LEU A 33 -18.50 -9.81 -12.61
CA LEU A 33 -17.65 -9.57 -13.76
C LEU A 33 -16.24 -9.25 -13.26
N SER A 34 -15.32 -10.21 -13.44
CA SER A 34 -13.89 -9.98 -13.29
C SER A 34 -13.41 -9.08 -14.43
N HIS A 35 -13.28 -7.78 -14.18
CA HIS A 35 -12.58 -6.90 -15.09
C HIS A 35 -11.07 -7.06 -14.89
N ILE A 36 -10.45 -7.93 -15.68
CA ILE A 36 -9.02 -7.83 -15.98
C ILE A 36 -8.92 -6.93 -17.20
N SER A 37 -8.53 -5.68 -16.99
CA SER A 37 -8.10 -4.81 -18.09
C SER A 37 -6.71 -5.26 -18.53
N ALA A 38 -6.65 -6.02 -19.62
CA ALA A 38 -5.42 -6.25 -20.36
C ALA A 38 -5.70 -6.04 -21.85
N LEU A 39 -5.38 -4.84 -22.36
CA LEU A 39 -5.30 -4.63 -23.80
C LEU A 39 -3.87 -4.91 -24.25
N GLN A 40 -3.73 -5.99 -25.02
CA GLN A 40 -2.51 -6.38 -25.72
C GLN A 40 -2.29 -5.48 -26.94
N GLY A 41 -1.15 -4.79 -26.96
CA GLY A 41 -0.47 -4.37 -28.17
C GLY A 41 1.02 -4.69 -28.02
N ASN A 42 1.74 -4.90 -29.12
CA ASN A 42 3.20 -5.08 -29.13
C ASN A 42 3.94 -3.77 -28.79
N ARG A 43 3.67 -3.19 -27.61
CA ARG A 43 4.43 -2.11 -26.99
C ARG A 43 5.41 -2.76 -26.01
N ILE A 44 6.65 -2.27 -25.96
CA ILE A 44 7.60 -2.67 -24.90
C ILE A 44 6.96 -2.23 -23.57
N SER A 45 6.39 -3.20 -22.85
CA SER A 45 5.81 -2.95 -21.53
C SER A 45 6.95 -2.62 -20.58
N ILE A 46 6.76 -1.57 -19.78
CA ILE A 46 7.71 -1.26 -18.72
C ILE A 46 7.81 -2.38 -17.66
N GLU A 47 6.83 -3.28 -17.60
CA GLU A 47 6.92 -4.47 -16.75
C GLU A 47 8.15 -5.33 -17.09
N GLN A 48 8.59 -5.30 -18.35
CA GLN A 48 9.80 -6.00 -18.79
C GLN A 48 11.09 -5.22 -18.48
N ASN A 49 10.99 -3.95 -18.08
CA ASN A 49 12.11 -3.07 -17.73
C ASN A 49 12.01 -2.61 -16.26
N GLN A 50 12.37 -3.53 -15.36
CA GLN A 50 12.31 -3.31 -13.91
C GLN A 50 13.20 -2.13 -13.45
N HIS A 51 14.30 -1.86 -14.16
CA HIS A 51 15.15 -0.70 -13.84
C HIS A 51 14.40 0.62 -14.06
N LEU A 52 13.76 0.78 -15.22
CA LEU A 52 12.98 1.98 -15.53
C LEU A 52 11.78 2.11 -14.58
N LYS A 53 11.08 1.00 -14.32
CA LYS A 53 9.96 0.95 -13.35
C LYS A 53 10.38 1.47 -11.98
N LEU A 54 11.51 0.99 -11.45
CA LEU A 54 12.07 1.43 -10.17
C LEU A 54 12.41 2.92 -10.16
N LEU A 55 13.06 3.43 -11.21
CA LEU A 55 13.45 4.84 -11.30
C LEU A 55 12.23 5.77 -11.32
N MET A 56 11.18 5.41 -12.06
CA MET A 56 9.97 6.22 -12.13
C MET A 56 9.17 6.17 -10.83
N ILE A 57 8.99 4.98 -10.23
CA ILE A 57 8.30 4.84 -8.94
C ILE A 57 9.05 5.63 -7.85
N PHE A 58 10.39 5.56 -7.84
CA PHE A 58 11.20 6.37 -6.93
C PHE A 58 11.00 7.86 -7.18
N SER A 59 10.98 8.31 -8.44
CA SER A 59 10.82 9.73 -8.77
C SER A 59 9.45 10.26 -8.30
N LEU A 60 8.38 9.46 -8.44
CA LEU A 60 7.06 9.82 -7.94
C LEU A 60 7.02 9.82 -6.41
N LEU A 61 7.73 8.90 -5.75
CA LEU A 61 7.85 8.89 -4.29
C LEU A 61 8.61 10.11 -3.77
N ASP A 62 9.74 10.46 -4.39
CA ASP A 62 10.54 11.62 -4.02
C ASP A 62 9.75 12.93 -4.21
N PHE A 63 9.05 13.06 -5.34
CA PHE A 63 8.14 14.17 -5.58
C PHE A 63 6.98 14.22 -4.56
N HIS A 64 6.43 13.07 -4.17
CA HIS A 64 5.41 13.00 -3.13
C HIS A 64 5.94 13.47 -1.78
N VAL A 65 7.14 13.04 -1.38
CA VAL A 65 7.80 13.49 -0.14
C VAL A 65 8.01 15.00 -0.17
N ASP A 66 8.53 15.54 -1.27
CA ASP A 66 8.75 16.98 -1.43
C ASP A 66 7.44 17.78 -1.38
N THR A 67 6.38 17.26 -2.01
CA THR A 67 5.05 17.89 -1.97
C THR A 67 4.49 17.91 -0.54
N MET A 68 4.69 16.84 0.23
CA MET A 68 4.22 16.73 1.60
C MET A 68 5.07 17.52 2.60
N HIS A 69 6.34 17.74 2.26
CA HIS A 69 7.33 18.41 3.10
C HIS A 69 8.18 19.37 2.24
N PRO A 70 7.66 20.55 1.87
CA PRO A 70 8.34 21.45 0.93
C PRO A 70 9.72 21.93 1.40
N ASP A 71 9.97 21.95 2.72
CA ASP A 71 11.27 22.29 3.28
C ASP A 71 12.35 21.22 2.98
N MET A 72 11.96 20.05 2.47
CA MET A 72 12.88 18.97 2.09
C MET A 72 13.32 19.03 0.62
N GLU A 73 12.74 19.92 -0.19
CA GLU A 73 13.12 20.10 -1.59
C GLU A 73 14.62 20.40 -1.73
N GLY A 74 15.28 19.73 -2.69
CA GLY A 74 16.72 19.89 -2.93
C GLY A 74 17.63 19.27 -1.87
N LYS A 75 17.10 18.76 -0.75
CA LYS A 75 17.91 18.03 0.25
C LYS A 75 18.35 16.67 -0.32
N SER A 76 19.51 16.19 0.15
CA SER A 76 19.96 14.83 -0.18
C SER A 76 18.97 13.77 0.34
N TYR A 77 18.85 12.62 -0.33
CA TYR A 77 17.95 11.55 0.13
C TYR A 77 18.25 11.05 1.55
N ARG A 78 19.52 11.12 1.97
CA ARG A 78 19.89 10.83 3.36
C ARG A 78 19.24 11.83 4.32
N GLN A 79 19.32 13.12 4.01
CA GLN A 79 18.72 14.16 4.83
C GLN A 79 17.19 14.08 4.81
N LYS A 80 16.57 13.85 3.64
CA LYS A 80 15.12 13.60 3.55
C LYS A 80 14.69 12.45 4.47
N TYR A 81 15.42 11.33 4.49
CA TYR A 81 15.13 10.23 5.43
C TYR A 81 15.22 10.65 6.91
N LEU A 82 16.21 11.47 7.26
CA LEU A 82 16.38 11.93 8.65
C LEU A 82 15.28 12.91 9.07
N ASP A 83 14.81 13.74 8.14
CA ASP A 83 13.80 14.76 8.39
C ASP A 83 12.37 14.19 8.30
N LEU A 84 12.16 13.07 7.57
CA LEU A 84 10.87 12.41 7.48
C LEU A 84 10.33 12.08 8.88
N PRO A 85 9.04 12.38 9.15
CA PRO A 85 8.46 12.19 10.46
C PRO A 85 8.42 10.71 10.86
N VAL A 86 8.21 10.48 12.15
CA VAL A 86 8.13 9.14 12.77
C VAL A 86 6.87 8.99 13.63
N ASN A 87 5.87 9.84 13.38
CA ASN A 87 4.68 9.95 14.21
C ASN A 87 3.64 8.92 13.76
N GLY A 88 3.67 7.77 14.43
CA GLY A 88 2.75 6.66 14.14
C GLY A 88 3.14 5.85 12.89
N ASP A 89 2.24 4.95 12.52
CA ASP A 89 2.55 3.86 11.59
C ASP A 89 2.68 4.32 10.15
N TYR A 90 1.86 5.29 9.73
CA TYR A 90 1.89 5.89 8.40
C TYR A 90 3.30 6.42 8.09
N ASP A 91 3.79 7.31 8.96
CA ASP A 91 5.07 7.97 8.80
C ASP A 91 6.24 6.98 8.83
N ARG A 92 6.22 6.02 9.79
CA ARG A 92 7.26 5.00 9.92
C ARG A 92 7.37 4.11 8.68
N MET A 93 6.25 3.62 8.17
CA MET A 93 6.25 2.76 6.98
C MET A 93 6.69 3.54 5.73
N LEU A 94 6.21 4.78 5.53
CA LEU A 94 6.64 5.64 4.43
C LEU A 94 8.16 5.87 4.46
N ARG A 95 8.69 6.24 5.64
CA ARG A 95 10.10 6.51 5.86
C ARG A 95 11.00 5.31 5.52
N GLU A 96 10.61 4.12 5.95
CA GLU A 96 11.40 2.91 5.66
C GLU A 96 11.27 2.46 4.20
N LEU A 97 10.11 2.65 3.56
CA LEU A 97 9.99 2.44 2.11
C LEU A 97 10.90 3.40 1.34
N PHE A 98 10.93 4.68 1.73
CA PHE A 98 11.82 5.69 1.14
C PHE A 98 13.29 5.29 1.26
N ARG A 99 13.69 4.77 2.42
CA ARG A 99 15.06 4.27 2.67
C ARG A 99 15.44 3.13 1.73
N VAL A 100 14.56 2.15 1.56
CA VAL A 100 14.78 1.02 0.63
C VAL A 100 14.81 1.52 -0.82
N ALA A 101 13.92 2.45 -1.19
CA ALA A 101 13.86 3.07 -2.51
C ALA A 101 15.16 3.81 -2.85
N LYS A 102 15.71 4.58 -1.90
CA LYS A 102 17.00 5.28 -2.00
C LYS A 102 18.13 4.31 -2.37
N VAL A 103 18.24 3.16 -1.69
CA VAL A 103 19.29 2.16 -1.96
C VAL A 103 19.18 1.63 -3.38
N MET A 104 17.96 1.25 -3.81
CA MET A 104 17.72 0.74 -5.17
C MET A 104 18.04 1.78 -6.25
N ARG A 105 17.54 3.00 -6.09
CA ARG A 105 17.79 4.09 -7.05
C ARG A 105 19.26 4.44 -7.14
N ASN A 106 19.97 4.53 -6.00
CA ASN A 106 21.39 4.86 -6.00
C ASN A 106 22.24 3.77 -6.66
N ALA A 107 21.89 2.49 -6.46
CA ALA A 107 22.54 1.39 -7.18
C ALA A 107 22.32 1.54 -8.69
N LEU A 108 21.07 1.72 -9.14
CA LEU A 108 20.74 1.84 -10.57
C LEU A 108 21.42 3.03 -11.26
N VAL A 109 21.53 4.18 -10.57
CA VAL A 109 22.07 5.41 -11.17
C VAL A 109 23.59 5.48 -11.08
N HIS A 110 24.18 5.10 -9.94
CA HIS A 110 25.61 5.33 -9.67
C HIS A 110 26.46 4.06 -9.76
N ASN A 111 25.85 2.89 -9.59
CA ASN A 111 26.55 1.60 -9.58
C ASN A 111 25.73 0.52 -10.33
N PRO A 112 25.32 0.73 -11.59
CA PRO A 112 24.36 -0.15 -12.27
C PRO A 112 24.81 -1.61 -12.35
N SER A 113 26.12 -1.86 -12.42
CA SER A 113 26.70 -3.22 -12.38
C SER A 113 26.49 -3.96 -11.06
N SER A 114 26.21 -3.25 -9.97
CA SER A 114 25.91 -3.83 -8.66
C SER A 114 24.47 -4.27 -8.50
N PHE A 115 23.58 -3.85 -9.40
CA PHE A 115 22.17 -4.16 -9.38
C PHE A 115 21.89 -5.36 -10.30
N THR A 116 21.34 -6.42 -9.73
CA THR A 116 21.05 -7.66 -10.46
C THR A 116 19.64 -8.15 -10.20
N ILE A 117 18.99 -8.66 -11.24
CA ILE A 117 17.74 -9.41 -11.16
C ILE A 117 18.00 -10.80 -11.71
N ALA A 118 18.03 -11.80 -10.82
CA ALA A 118 18.26 -13.19 -11.17
C ALA A 118 17.62 -14.10 -10.13
N ASN A 119 17.30 -15.33 -10.51
CA ASN A 119 16.79 -16.36 -9.59
C ASN A 119 15.59 -15.89 -8.74
N ASN A 120 14.68 -15.12 -9.34
CA ASN A 120 13.50 -14.56 -8.67
C ASN A 120 13.82 -13.61 -7.50
N GLN A 121 15.00 -12.97 -7.53
CA GLN A 121 15.46 -12.01 -6.53
C GLN A 121 16.06 -10.76 -7.19
N VAL A 122 15.99 -9.66 -6.46
CA VAL A 122 16.79 -8.46 -6.68
C VAL A 122 17.93 -8.48 -5.68
N ALA A 123 19.15 -8.29 -6.17
CA ALA A 123 20.34 -8.19 -5.34
C ALA A 123 21.15 -6.93 -5.69
N ILE A 124 21.53 -6.19 -4.64
CA ILE A 124 22.40 -5.02 -4.67
C ILE A 124 23.53 -5.26 -3.69
N ASN A 125 24.76 -5.04 -4.14
CA ASN A 125 25.94 -5.07 -3.29
C ASN A 125 27.04 -4.18 -3.88
N TYR A 126 27.30 -3.02 -3.27
CA TYR A 126 28.41 -2.15 -3.66
C TYR A 126 28.95 -1.38 -2.46
N THR A 127 30.21 -0.97 -2.56
CA THR A 127 30.84 -0.13 -1.54
C THR A 127 31.00 1.29 -2.08
N HIS A 128 30.60 2.27 -1.28
CA HIS A 128 30.89 3.68 -1.55
C HIS A 128 31.45 4.33 -0.30
N GLY A 129 32.67 4.86 -0.40
CA GLY A 129 33.44 5.32 0.76
C GLY A 129 33.70 4.17 1.74
N LYS A 130 33.24 4.34 3.00
CA LYS A 130 33.37 3.32 4.07
C LYS A 130 32.09 2.49 4.27
N THR A 131 31.07 2.72 3.45
CA THR A 131 29.76 2.09 3.61
C THR A 131 29.54 1.03 2.54
N ASN A 132 29.13 -0.16 2.96
CA ASN A 132 28.69 -1.22 2.08
C ASN A 132 27.16 -1.17 1.93
N PHE A 133 26.64 -0.86 0.75
CA PHE A 133 25.22 -0.85 0.48
C PHE A 133 24.76 -2.23 0.01
N ARG A 134 23.79 -2.80 0.71
CA ARG A 134 23.26 -4.15 0.44
C ARG A 134 21.74 -4.15 0.44
N LEU A 135 21.16 -4.84 -0.54
CA LEU A 135 19.75 -5.22 -0.55
C LEU A 135 19.64 -6.59 -1.21
N ASN A 136 18.98 -7.55 -0.56
CA ASN A 136 18.50 -8.75 -1.22
C ASN A 136 17.02 -8.91 -0.92
N MET A 137 16.19 -8.92 -1.97
CA MET A 137 14.74 -9.10 -1.83
C MET A 137 14.15 -10.00 -2.92
N SER A 138 13.10 -10.76 -2.59
CA SER A 138 12.37 -11.54 -3.60
C SER A 138 11.64 -10.62 -4.60
N LEU A 139 11.42 -11.08 -5.84
CA LEU A 139 10.60 -10.33 -6.81
C LEU A 139 9.14 -10.16 -6.34
N ARG A 140 8.61 -11.11 -5.56
CA ARG A 140 7.31 -10.96 -4.90
C ARG A 140 7.31 -9.76 -3.95
N SER A 141 8.35 -9.63 -3.12
CA SER A 141 8.49 -8.48 -2.21
C SER A 141 8.76 -7.18 -2.95
N LEU A 142 9.43 -7.22 -4.10
CA LEU A 142 9.58 -6.05 -4.95
C LEU A 142 8.22 -5.58 -5.49
N ALA A 143 7.37 -6.51 -5.94
CA ALA A 143 6.02 -6.18 -6.39
C ALA A 143 5.19 -5.54 -5.26
N MET A 144 5.24 -6.11 -4.05
CA MET A 144 4.55 -5.55 -2.87
C MET A 144 5.14 -4.20 -2.44
N PHE A 145 6.44 -4.00 -2.63
CA PHE A 145 7.12 -2.73 -2.38
C PHE A 145 6.62 -1.64 -3.33
N HIS A 146 6.52 -1.95 -4.63
CA HIS A 146 5.91 -1.05 -5.61
C HIS A 146 4.46 -0.73 -5.27
N THR A 147 3.65 -1.74 -4.92
CA THR A 147 2.27 -1.53 -4.45
C THR A 147 2.23 -0.56 -3.28
N SER A 148 3.08 -0.76 -2.27
CA SER A 148 3.13 0.06 -1.06
C SER A 148 3.40 1.53 -1.39
N ILE A 149 4.35 1.80 -2.29
CA ILE A 149 4.65 3.16 -2.75
C ILE A 149 3.45 3.77 -3.49
N VAL A 150 2.84 3.02 -4.41
CA VAL A 150 1.68 3.51 -5.17
C VAL A 150 0.51 3.82 -4.25
N MET A 151 0.30 3.05 -3.17
CA MET A 151 -0.72 3.35 -2.16
C MET A 151 -0.51 4.72 -1.49
N TYR A 152 0.73 5.05 -1.10
CA TYR A 152 1.03 6.37 -0.54
C TYR A 152 0.79 7.50 -1.54
N ILE A 153 1.27 7.31 -2.77
CA ILE A 153 1.26 8.34 -3.81
C ILE A 153 -0.16 8.61 -4.31
N ARG A 154 -0.98 7.55 -4.47
CA ARG A 154 -2.36 7.64 -4.93
C ARG A 154 -3.30 8.21 -3.85
N ALA A 155 -3.06 7.88 -2.58
CA ALA A 155 -3.73 8.44 -1.40
C ALA A 155 -5.29 8.42 -1.42
N ASP A 156 -5.90 7.59 -2.25
CA ASP A 156 -7.36 7.51 -2.43
C ASP A 156 -8.08 6.80 -1.27
N MET A 157 -7.37 5.96 -0.52
CA MET A 157 -7.84 5.31 0.72
C MET A 157 -7.67 6.17 1.99
N GLY A 158 -7.20 7.42 1.86
CA GLY A 158 -6.94 8.28 3.02
C GLY A 158 -5.71 7.87 3.84
N ARG A 159 -5.71 8.21 5.14
CA ARG A 159 -4.60 7.91 6.08
C ARG A 159 -5.04 7.16 7.34
N GLY A 160 -6.35 6.97 7.52
CA GLY A 160 -6.94 6.28 8.66
C GLY A 160 -6.67 4.78 8.73
N ASN A 161 -7.34 4.10 9.66
CA ASN A 161 -7.05 2.71 10.00
C ASN A 161 -7.28 1.71 8.87
N TYR A 162 -8.17 2.04 7.92
CA TYR A 162 -8.38 1.21 6.74
C TYR A 162 -7.10 1.13 5.88
N PHE A 163 -6.52 2.28 5.52
CA PHE A 163 -5.23 2.36 4.85
C PHE A 163 -4.14 1.63 5.66
N LEU A 164 -4.04 1.95 6.96
CA LEU A 164 -3.01 1.36 7.83
C LEU A 164 -3.11 -0.15 7.91
N GLY A 165 -4.32 -0.70 8.00
CA GLY A 165 -4.54 -2.13 8.10
C GLY A 165 -4.12 -2.90 6.86
N ILE A 166 -4.45 -2.39 5.66
CA ILE A 166 -3.96 -2.94 4.39
C ILE A 166 -2.44 -2.78 4.28
N MET A 167 -1.94 -1.58 4.59
CA MET A 167 -0.54 -1.24 4.43
C MET A 167 0.37 -2.04 5.37
N ARG A 168 -0.05 -2.30 6.60
CA ARG A 168 0.68 -3.18 7.55
C ARG A 168 0.82 -4.59 7.00
N SER A 169 -0.19 -5.14 6.32
CA SER A 169 -0.11 -6.47 5.71
C SER A 169 0.92 -6.50 4.58
N ILE A 170 0.84 -5.55 3.65
CA ILE A 170 1.74 -5.49 2.49
C ILE A 170 3.18 -5.18 2.93
N TYR A 171 3.36 -4.20 3.81
CA TYR A 171 4.67 -3.81 4.32
C TYR A 171 5.34 -4.94 5.13
N SER A 172 4.56 -5.69 5.92
CA SER A 172 5.05 -6.90 6.60
C SER A 172 5.63 -7.90 5.60
N ASP A 173 4.95 -8.15 4.48
CA ASP A 173 5.42 -9.06 3.44
C ASP A 173 6.65 -8.52 2.67
N VAL A 174 6.72 -7.21 2.46
CA VAL A 174 7.93 -6.54 1.91
C VAL A 174 9.12 -6.84 2.80
N ARG A 175 8.99 -6.55 4.09
CA ARG A 175 10.07 -6.76 5.07
C ARG A 175 10.50 -8.21 5.20
N LEU A 176 9.55 -9.14 5.27
CA LEU A 176 9.86 -10.57 5.40
C LEU A 176 10.66 -11.11 4.21
N GLY A 177 10.47 -10.54 3.02
CA GLY A 177 11.23 -10.93 1.84
C GLY A 177 12.50 -10.12 1.60
N ILE A 178 12.79 -9.08 2.37
CA ILE A 178 14.12 -8.45 2.41
C ILE A 178 15.00 -9.30 3.35
N LYS A 179 15.94 -10.05 2.78
CA LYS A 179 16.80 -10.98 3.53
C LYS A 179 18.06 -10.33 4.07
N ASN A 180 18.63 -9.39 3.31
CA ASN A 180 19.81 -8.62 3.70
C ASN A 180 19.56 -7.16 3.36
N PHE A 181 19.82 -6.25 4.29
CA PHE A 181 19.74 -4.82 4.09
C PHE A 181 20.93 -4.15 4.80
N ASN A 182 21.57 -3.19 4.14
CA ASN A 182 22.53 -2.28 4.78
C ASN A 182 22.66 -1.00 3.95
N ASP A 183 22.71 0.14 4.61
CA ASP A 183 23.04 1.42 4.01
C ASP A 183 23.85 2.29 4.97
N ASP A 184 23.97 3.59 4.66
CA ASP A 184 24.65 4.60 5.48
C ASP A 184 23.92 4.97 6.78
N LEU A 185 22.77 4.35 7.05
CA LEU A 185 21.95 4.53 8.25
C LEU A 185 21.89 3.24 9.09
N GLY A 186 22.52 2.15 8.63
CA GLY A 186 22.57 0.86 9.32
C GLY A 186 21.92 -0.28 8.54
N ASP A 187 21.68 -1.40 9.23
CA ASP A 187 21.24 -2.68 8.65
C ASP A 187 19.79 -3.07 8.99
N LYS A 188 19.13 -2.32 9.89
CA LYS A 188 17.77 -2.62 10.36
C LYS A 188 16.75 -1.68 9.74
N LEU A 189 15.67 -2.28 9.23
CA LEU A 189 14.43 -1.58 8.88
C LEU A 189 13.45 -1.62 10.05
N GLU A 190 12.80 -0.50 10.35
CA GLU A 190 11.86 -0.39 11.47
C GLU A 190 10.50 -1.06 11.21
N ALA A 191 9.84 -1.53 12.28
CA ALA A 191 8.47 -2.03 12.23
C ALA A 191 7.52 -0.98 12.79
N PRO A 192 6.32 -0.81 12.21
CA PRO A 192 5.24 -0.27 13.02
C PRO A 192 4.97 -1.22 14.20
N PRO A 193 4.47 -0.70 15.34
CA PRO A 193 3.92 -1.52 16.41
C PRO A 193 2.91 -2.57 15.89
N PRO A 194 2.69 -3.66 16.65
CA PRO A 194 1.60 -4.59 16.34
C PRO A 194 0.27 -3.85 16.22
N GLY A 195 -0.49 -4.16 15.18
CA GLY A 195 -1.79 -3.57 14.93
C GLY A 195 -2.58 -4.42 13.95
N LEU A 196 -3.85 -4.03 13.73
CA LEU A 196 -4.74 -4.76 12.83
C LEU A 196 -4.13 -4.85 11.42
N LYS A 197 -4.19 -6.05 10.85
CA LYS A 197 -3.76 -6.36 9.48
C LYS A 197 -4.98 -6.81 8.69
N LEU A 198 -5.21 -6.16 7.55
CA LEU A 198 -6.34 -6.48 6.67
C LEU A 198 -5.87 -7.37 5.52
N LYS A 199 -6.71 -8.29 5.08
CA LYS A 199 -6.50 -9.01 3.82
C LYS A 199 -6.52 -8.00 2.67
N TRP A 200 -5.45 -7.93 1.91
CA TRP A 200 -5.23 -6.79 1.01
C TRP A 200 -5.53 -7.09 -0.47
N ARG A 201 -5.61 -8.37 -0.86
CA ARG A 201 -5.66 -8.75 -2.28
C ARG A 201 -6.99 -8.39 -2.93
N THR A 202 -8.06 -8.99 -2.44
CA THR A 202 -9.42 -8.81 -2.93
C THR A 202 -10.33 -8.60 -1.74
N ARG A 203 -11.10 -7.53 -1.74
CA ARG A 203 -12.07 -7.23 -0.68
C ARG A 203 -13.44 -6.92 -1.28
N TYR A 204 -14.47 -7.47 -0.65
CA TYR A 204 -15.85 -7.26 -1.05
C TYR A 204 -16.50 -6.26 -0.12
N VAL A 205 -17.18 -5.25 -0.64
CA VAL A 205 -17.93 -4.31 0.18
C VAL A 205 -19.41 -4.66 0.16
N HIS A 206 -19.94 -4.99 1.33
CA HIS A 206 -21.36 -5.23 1.53
C HIS A 206 -22.05 -3.93 1.96
N SER A 207 -22.87 -3.36 1.08
CA SER A 207 -23.66 -2.16 1.35
C SER A 207 -24.79 -2.44 2.34
N ASN A 208 -25.04 -1.46 3.22
CA ASN A 208 -26.18 -1.46 4.15
C ASN A 208 -26.29 -2.78 4.94
N ALA A 209 -25.16 -3.19 5.54
CA ALA A 209 -25.12 -4.40 6.35
C ALA A 209 -26.19 -4.30 7.46
N ARG A 210 -27.03 -5.34 7.57
CA ARG A 210 -28.02 -5.40 8.66
C ARG A 210 -27.28 -5.44 9.98
N HIS A 211 -27.61 -4.51 10.86
CA HIS A 211 -26.96 -4.40 12.16
C HIS A 211 -27.98 -4.04 13.25
N GLN A 212 -27.61 -4.34 14.48
CA GLN A 212 -28.35 -3.96 15.68
C GLN A 212 -27.40 -3.24 16.63
N ILE A 213 -27.88 -2.15 17.24
CA ILE A 213 -27.13 -1.41 18.24
C ILE A 213 -27.72 -1.75 19.61
N SER A 214 -26.90 -2.33 20.49
CA SER A 214 -27.26 -2.66 21.86
C SER A 214 -26.05 -2.53 22.76
N ASP A 215 -26.23 -1.95 23.95
CA ASP A 215 -25.17 -1.80 24.96
C ASP A 215 -23.88 -1.14 24.44
N GLY A 216 -24.02 -0.14 23.55
CA GLY A 216 -22.89 0.59 22.95
C GLY A 216 -22.07 -0.23 21.95
N ARG A 217 -22.60 -1.35 21.45
CA ARG A 217 -21.99 -2.19 20.43
C ARG A 217 -22.86 -2.27 19.19
N ILE A 218 -22.21 -2.40 18.04
CA ILE A 218 -22.84 -2.66 16.75
C ILE A 218 -22.64 -4.15 16.46
N HIS A 219 -23.73 -4.92 16.49
CA HIS A 219 -23.75 -6.32 16.11
C HIS A 219 -24.13 -6.43 14.64
N ILE A 220 -23.26 -7.04 13.83
CA ILE A 220 -23.47 -7.13 12.38
C ILE A 220 -23.93 -8.55 12.01
N LEU A 221 -24.97 -8.62 11.20
CA LEU A 221 -25.43 -9.86 10.59
C LEU A 221 -24.71 -10.01 9.23
N PRO A 222 -23.65 -10.82 9.14
CA PRO A 222 -22.86 -10.90 7.91
C PRO A 222 -23.69 -11.53 6.79
N PRO A 223 -23.42 -11.14 5.52
CA PRO A 223 -23.97 -11.88 4.39
C PRO A 223 -23.47 -13.33 4.43
N LYS A 224 -24.35 -14.29 4.13
CA LYS A 224 -23.94 -15.69 3.92
C LYS A 224 -23.16 -15.78 2.62
N ARG A 225 -21.82 -15.64 2.69
CA ARG A 225 -20.90 -15.81 1.57
C ARG A 225 -19.70 -16.62 2.03
N GLU A 226 -19.33 -17.62 1.24
CA GLU A 226 -18.04 -18.29 1.39
C GLU A 226 -16.97 -17.41 0.76
N LEU A 227 -15.99 -17.01 1.57
CA LEU A 227 -14.83 -16.24 1.15
C LEU A 227 -13.63 -17.17 1.08
N GLN A 228 -12.78 -16.98 0.08
CA GLN A 228 -11.46 -17.61 0.05
C GLN A 228 -10.58 -17.06 1.18
N GLU A 229 -9.54 -17.81 1.55
CA GLU A 229 -8.65 -17.43 2.66
C GLU A 229 -8.01 -16.05 2.43
N TRP A 230 -7.71 -15.69 1.18
CA TRP A 230 -7.11 -14.41 0.80
C TRP A 230 -8.11 -13.28 0.55
N GLU A 231 -9.42 -13.55 0.58
CA GLU A 231 -10.47 -12.58 0.36
C GLU A 231 -10.93 -11.94 1.68
N GLY A 232 -11.08 -10.61 1.67
CA GLY A 232 -11.63 -9.81 2.76
C GLY A 232 -13.07 -9.38 2.52
N LEU A 233 -13.76 -9.02 3.60
CA LEU A 233 -15.12 -8.46 3.55
C LEU A 233 -15.13 -7.15 4.34
N ASP A 234 -15.70 -6.13 3.73
CA ASP A 234 -15.94 -4.83 4.32
C ASP A 234 -17.44 -4.59 4.44
N LEU A 235 -17.86 -4.03 5.56
CA LEU A 235 -19.24 -3.79 5.91
C LEU A 235 -19.45 -2.28 5.89
N HIS A 236 -20.22 -1.81 4.92
CA HIS A 236 -20.59 -0.42 4.83
C HIS A 236 -21.87 -0.17 5.64
N ILE A 237 -21.79 0.78 6.57
CA ILE A 237 -22.88 1.20 7.44
C ILE A 237 -22.96 2.72 7.43
N ALA A 238 -24.16 3.26 7.28
CA ALA A 238 -24.44 4.68 7.47
C ALA A 238 -25.04 4.90 8.87
N LEU A 239 -24.39 5.74 9.69
CA LEU A 239 -24.87 6.12 11.02
C LEU A 239 -24.81 7.65 11.15
N ASN A 240 -25.93 8.29 11.51
CA ASN A 240 -26.00 9.74 11.76
C ASN A 240 -25.35 10.59 10.64
N GLU A 241 -25.70 10.31 9.37
CA GLU A 241 -25.16 10.97 8.16
C GLU A 241 -23.69 10.69 7.83
N ASP A 242 -22.98 9.93 8.67
CA ASP A 242 -21.62 9.48 8.41
C ASP A 242 -21.59 8.06 7.81
N ASP A 243 -20.68 7.87 6.86
CA ASP A 243 -20.40 6.57 6.24
C ASP A 243 -19.21 5.89 6.95
N PHE A 244 -19.41 4.64 7.33
CA PHE A 244 -18.39 3.79 7.95
C PHE A 244 -18.08 2.60 7.05
N LEU A 245 -16.80 2.23 6.98
CA LEU A 245 -16.34 1.05 6.26
C LEU A 245 -15.57 0.16 7.23
N ILE A 246 -16.27 -0.84 7.76
CA ILE A 246 -15.78 -1.70 8.84
C ILE A 246 -15.28 -3.01 8.22
N PRO A 247 -13.97 -3.30 8.25
CA PRO A 247 -13.48 -4.58 7.79
C PRO A 247 -13.90 -5.69 8.77
N GLN A 248 -14.21 -6.87 8.24
CA GLN A 248 -14.57 -8.03 9.07
C GLN A 248 -13.46 -8.37 10.08
N GLU A 249 -12.19 -8.13 9.75
CA GLU A 249 -11.06 -8.34 10.64
C GLU A 249 -11.06 -7.44 11.89
N ALA A 250 -11.82 -6.33 11.88
CA ALA A 250 -12.00 -5.47 13.05
C ALA A 250 -13.11 -5.95 14.01
N LEU A 251 -13.90 -6.95 13.62
CA LEU A 251 -14.97 -7.49 14.46
C LEU A 251 -14.43 -8.53 15.44
N ASP A 252 -15.11 -8.67 16.57
CA ASP A 252 -14.89 -9.77 17.49
C ASP A 252 -15.52 -11.09 17.01
N GLN A 253 -15.41 -12.13 17.83
CA GLN A 253 -15.92 -13.48 17.53
C GLN A 253 -17.45 -13.51 17.37
N ASP A 254 -18.15 -12.58 18.01
CA ASP A 254 -19.61 -12.45 17.96
C ASP A 254 -20.06 -11.49 16.84
N LEU A 255 -19.13 -11.12 15.94
CA LEU A 255 -19.35 -10.20 14.82
C LEU A 255 -19.84 -8.83 15.27
N SER A 256 -19.28 -8.36 16.36
CA SER A 256 -19.59 -7.07 16.95
C SER A 256 -18.36 -6.19 17.11
N ILE A 257 -18.62 -4.89 17.21
CA ILE A 257 -17.60 -3.86 17.42
C ILE A 257 -18.18 -2.74 18.30
N SER A 258 -17.34 -2.11 19.11
CA SER A 258 -17.75 -0.96 19.91
C SER A 258 -18.17 0.21 19.01
N GLU A 259 -19.29 0.86 19.31
CA GLU A 259 -19.74 2.04 18.57
C GLU A 259 -18.69 3.16 18.60
N LEU A 260 -18.05 3.37 19.76
CA LEU A 260 -16.96 4.33 19.91
C LEU A 260 -15.75 3.98 19.03
N GLU A 261 -15.46 2.69 18.87
CA GLU A 261 -14.38 2.24 17.99
C GLU A 261 -14.73 2.52 16.52
N VAL A 262 -15.97 2.27 16.10
CA VAL A 262 -16.45 2.59 14.74
C VAL A 262 -16.31 4.08 14.45
N ILE A 263 -16.82 4.92 15.35
CA ILE A 263 -16.80 6.39 15.20
C ILE A 263 -15.36 6.91 15.10
N ASN A 264 -14.46 6.41 15.96
CA ASN A 264 -13.10 6.93 16.03
C ASN A 264 -12.16 6.38 14.95
N ASN A 265 -12.41 5.16 14.44
CA ASN A 265 -11.42 4.43 13.66
C ASN A 265 -11.87 4.01 12.26
N TRP A 266 -13.17 3.93 12.02
CA TRP A 266 -13.72 3.28 10.82
C TRP A 266 -14.59 4.20 9.97
N LYS A 267 -14.56 5.51 10.24
CA LYS A 267 -15.12 6.52 9.35
C LYS A 267 -14.46 6.40 7.99
N ARG A 268 -15.27 6.34 6.93
CA ARG A 268 -14.77 6.18 5.56
C ARG A 268 -14.03 7.45 5.16
N GLU A 269 -12.71 7.34 5.06
CA GLU A 269 -11.84 8.39 4.54
C GLU A 269 -11.51 8.18 3.07
N GLY A 270 -11.35 9.28 2.34
CA GLY A 270 -10.94 9.26 0.95
C GLY A 270 -12.08 8.95 -0.03
N HIS A 271 -11.69 8.65 -1.26
CA HIS A 271 -12.61 8.44 -2.38
C HIS A 271 -12.98 6.97 -2.55
N PHE A 272 -12.50 6.10 -1.65
CA PHE A 272 -12.45 4.67 -1.85
C PHE A 272 -13.28 3.86 -0.83
N PRO A 273 -13.96 2.78 -1.25
CA PRO A 273 -14.43 2.59 -2.62
C PRO A 273 -15.38 3.75 -2.96
N ALA A 274 -15.51 4.13 -4.23
CA ALA A 274 -16.40 5.22 -4.63
C ALA A 274 -17.83 4.93 -4.16
N LEU A 275 -18.48 5.87 -3.49
CA LEU A 275 -19.87 5.68 -3.05
C LEU A 275 -20.75 5.49 -4.28
N LYS A 276 -21.44 4.34 -4.36
CA LYS A 276 -22.57 4.18 -5.27
C LYS A 276 -23.77 4.90 -4.61
N ARG A 277 -23.91 6.21 -4.85
CA ARG A 277 -25.16 6.90 -4.52
C ARG A 277 -26.24 6.41 -5.51
N PRO A 278 -27.42 6.00 -5.03
CA PRO A 278 -28.53 5.65 -5.90
C PRO A 278 -28.95 6.83 -6.78
#